data_AF-A0A3C1BL03-F1
#
_entry.id   AF-A0A3C1BL03-F1
#
_cell.length_a   1.000
_cell.length_b   1.000
_cell.length_c   1.000
_cell.angle_alpha   90.00
_cell.angle_beta   90.00
_cell.angle_gamma   90.00
#
_symmetry.space_group_name_H-M   'P 1'
#
loop_
_entity.id
_entity.type
_entity.pdbx_description
1 polymer ?
#
loop_
_entity_poly.entity_id
_entity_poly.type
_entity_poly.pdbx_seq_one_letter_code
_entity_poly.pdbx_strand_id
1 'polypeptide(L)'
;DFSPTTLNRAYGMAWSIGGWLMPMLLARIGRERTGELRQRIADEIDTVFASDYTAELSLHEMITPEAIARYLPKKTGEKYLVTPQKDL
;
A
#
# COMPACT_ATOMS: atom_id res chain seq x y z
N ASP A 1 -13.68 3.36 1.08
CA ASP A 1 -14.46 3.93 2.21
C ASP A 1 -14.10 3.18 3.50
N PHE A 2 -14.64 3.59 4.64
CA PHE A 2 -14.51 2.90 5.94
C PHE A 2 -15.86 2.41 6.46
N SER A 3 -16.78 2.09 5.54
CA SER A 3 -18.10 1.61 5.92
C SER A 3 -18.04 0.18 6.47
N PRO A 4 -19.02 -0.23 7.30
CA PRO A 4 -19.06 -1.59 7.82
C PRO A 4 -19.14 -2.64 6.72
N THR A 5 -18.36 -3.71 6.84
CA THR A 5 -18.52 -4.87 5.96
C THR A 5 -19.86 -5.56 6.24
N THR A 6 -20.76 -5.53 5.26
CA THR A 6 -22.10 -6.11 5.38
C THR A 6 -22.18 -7.42 4.62
N LEU A 7 -22.72 -8.43 5.28
CA LEU A 7 -22.84 -9.80 4.77
C LEU A 7 -24.34 -10.14 4.62
N ASN A 8 -24.81 -10.39 3.38
CA ASN A 8 -26.12 -11.00 3.06
C ASN A 8 -26.10 -12.55 2.86
N ARG A 9 -26.86 -13.36 3.63
CA ARG A 9 -26.76 -14.86 3.78
C ARG A 9 -26.73 -15.80 2.53
N ALA A 10 -26.36 -15.36 1.33
CA ALA A 10 -26.40 -16.09 0.05
C ALA A 10 -25.08 -16.79 -0.36
N TYR A 11 -24.07 -16.90 0.50
CA TYR A 11 -22.74 -17.50 0.16
C TYR A 11 -22.56 -18.95 0.65
N GLY A 12 -23.64 -19.61 1.09
CA GLY A 12 -23.58 -21.00 1.53
C GLY A 12 -22.79 -21.19 2.82
N MET A 13 -22.19 -22.37 2.98
CA MET A 13 -21.68 -22.84 4.28
C MET A 13 -20.15 -22.75 4.46
N ALA A 14 -19.37 -22.71 3.38
CA ALA A 14 -17.91 -22.81 3.44
C ALA A 14 -17.24 -21.49 3.04
N TRP A 15 -17.14 -20.54 3.98
CA TRP A 15 -16.52 -19.24 3.76
C TRP A 15 -15.92 -18.69 5.06
N SER A 16 -14.98 -17.75 4.93
CA SER A 16 -14.43 -17.00 6.05
C SER A 16 -14.17 -15.55 5.63
N ILE A 17 -14.20 -14.64 6.60
CA ILE A 17 -13.79 -13.25 6.45
C ILE A 17 -12.82 -12.93 7.57
N GLY A 18 -11.73 -12.24 7.26
CA GLY A 18 -10.72 -11.90 8.25
C GLY A 18 -9.78 -10.83 7.76
N GLY A 19 -9.16 -10.13 8.71
CA GLY A 19 -8.07 -9.23 8.42
C GLY A 19 -6.84 -10.01 7.95
N TRP A 20 -6.11 -9.42 7.01
CA TRP A 20 -4.80 -9.91 6.59
C TRP A 20 -3.78 -8.81 6.81
N LEU A 21 -2.65 -9.15 7.44
CA LEU A 21 -1.56 -8.22 7.71
C LEU A 21 -0.26 -8.83 7.20
N MET A 22 0.45 -8.08 6.36
CA MET A 22 1.72 -8.49 5.79
C MET A 22 2.77 -8.88 6.86
N PRO A 23 2.98 -8.13 7.96
CA PRO A 23 3.94 -8.52 8.99
C PRO A 23 3.66 -9.90 9.61
N MET A 24 2.39 -10.24 9.81
CA MET A 24 1.99 -11.55 10.36
C MET A 24 2.23 -12.68 9.36
N LEU A 25 1.98 -12.44 8.06
CA LEU A 25 2.32 -13.41 7.02
C LEU A 25 3.83 -13.64 6.96
N LEU A 26 4.64 -12.58 6.92
CA LEU A 26 6.10 -12.68 6.84
C LEU A 26 6.68 -13.42 8.04
N ALA A 27 6.16 -13.16 9.24
CA ALA A 27 6.53 -13.91 10.44
C ALA A 27 6.21 -15.42 10.30
N ARG A 28 5.02 -15.75 9.77
CA ARG A 28 4.57 -17.14 9.58
C ARG A 28 5.38 -17.93 8.55
N ILE A 29 5.78 -17.30 7.44
CA ILE A 29 6.54 -17.98 6.37
C ILE A 29 8.05 -18.01 6.63
N GLY A 30 8.53 -17.29 7.65
CA GLY A 30 9.93 -17.29 8.05
C GLY A 30 10.86 -16.44 7.17
N ARG A 31 12.12 -16.34 7.60
CA ARG A 31 13.13 -15.44 7.00
C ARG A 31 13.55 -15.85 5.61
N GLU A 32 13.72 -17.15 5.36
CA GLU A 32 14.15 -17.71 4.07
C GLU A 32 13.15 -17.34 2.97
N ARG A 33 11.89 -17.75 3.11
CA ARG A 33 10.84 -17.43 2.13
C ARG A 33 10.61 -15.92 1.99
N THR A 34 10.72 -15.17 3.09
CA THR A 34 10.65 -13.70 3.02
C THR A 34 11.82 -13.11 2.22
N GLY A 35 13.02 -13.69 2.35
CA GLY A 35 14.20 -13.31 1.57
C GLY A 35 14.00 -13.53 0.08
N GLU A 36 13.48 -14.70 -0.32
CA GLU A 36 13.14 -14.99 -1.71
C GLU A 36 12.13 -13.99 -2.29
N LEU A 37 11.09 -13.63 -1.53
CA LEU A 37 10.11 -12.63 -1.94
C LEU A 37 10.76 -11.26 -2.16
N ARG A 38 11.68 -10.85 -1.27
CA ARG A 38 12.43 -9.60 -1.42
C ARG A 38 13.37 -9.63 -2.62
N GLN A 39 14.04 -10.76 -2.86
CA GLN A 39 14.93 -10.90 -4.01
C GLN A 39 14.16 -10.72 -5.31
N ARG A 40 13.00 -11.38 -5.45
CA ARG A 40 12.15 -11.20 -6.62
C ARG A 40 11.69 -9.75 -6.81
N ILE A 41 11.35 -9.06 -5.72
CA ILE A 41 10.98 -7.64 -5.78
C ILE A 41 12.16 -6.80 -6.30
N ALA A 42 13.38 -7.07 -5.81
CA ALA A 42 14.57 -6.37 -6.29
C ALA A 42 14.85 -6.65 -7.78
N ASP A 43 14.70 -7.91 -8.21
CA ASP A 43 14.93 -8.34 -9.60
C ASP A 43 13.90 -7.74 -10.58
N GLU A 44 12.68 -7.49 -10.12
CA GLU A 44 11.54 -7.01 -10.94
C GLU A 44 11.08 -5.58 -10.56
N ILE A 45 11.92 -4.79 -9.88
CA ILE A 45 11.53 -3.51 -9.26
C ILE A 45 11.00 -2.49 -10.27
N ASP A 46 11.59 -2.45 -11.46
CA ASP A 46 11.25 -1.53 -12.54
C ASP A 46 10.27 -2.14 -13.56
N THR A 47 9.76 -3.34 -13.29
CA THR A 47 8.82 -4.05 -14.19
C THR A 47 7.53 -4.40 -13.46
N VAL A 48 7.42 -5.62 -12.93
CA VAL A 48 6.21 -6.12 -12.25
C VAL A 48 5.88 -5.28 -11.02
N PHE A 49 6.90 -4.75 -10.34
CA PHE A 49 6.71 -3.93 -9.14
C PHE A 49 6.87 -2.42 -9.38
N ALA A 50 6.93 -1.98 -10.65
CA ALA A 50 7.04 -0.58 -10.99
C ALA A 50 5.88 0.22 -10.37
N SER A 51 6.20 1.40 -9.82
CA SER A 51 5.22 2.29 -9.19
C SER A 51 5.27 3.66 -9.84
N ASP A 52 4.14 4.08 -10.40
CA ASP A 52 3.97 5.45 -10.86
C ASP A 52 3.52 6.35 -9.71
N TYR A 53 3.96 7.61 -9.78
CA TYR A 53 3.62 8.67 -8.85
C TYR A 53 3.08 9.87 -9.61
N THR A 54 2.00 10.45 -9.10
CA THR A 54 1.35 11.65 -9.63
C THR A 54 2.20 12.88 -9.42
N ALA A 55 2.84 12.99 -8.25
CA ALA A 55 3.72 14.11 -7.91
C ALA A 55 4.68 13.74 -6.78
N GLU A 56 5.78 14.47 -6.72
CA GLU A 56 6.74 14.44 -5.61
C GLU A 56 6.54 15.65 -4.70
N LEU A 57 6.45 15.41 -3.39
CA LEU A 57 6.22 16.42 -2.36
C LEU A 57 7.41 16.48 -1.41
N SER A 58 7.87 17.67 -1.05
CA SER A 58 8.77 17.84 0.09
C SER A 58 8.04 17.57 1.40
N LEU A 59 8.79 17.43 2.50
CA LEU A 59 8.19 17.21 3.81
C LEU A 59 7.30 18.40 4.23
N HIS A 60 7.69 19.62 3.85
CA HIS A 60 6.92 20.82 4.10
C HIS A 60 5.66 20.87 3.24
N GLU A 61 5.76 20.56 1.94
CA GLU A 61 4.60 20.49 1.04
C GLU A 61 3.59 19.44 1.51
N MET A 62 4.06 18.28 1.99
CA MET A 62 3.19 17.17 2.42
C MET A 62 2.19 17.58 3.52
N ILE A 63 2.58 18.46 4.44
CA ILE A 63 1.74 18.86 5.57
C ILE A 63 0.79 20.03 5.25
N THR A 64 0.84 20.57 4.03
CA THR A 64 -0.07 21.64 3.61
C THR A 64 -1.50 21.12 3.43
N PRO A 65 -2.53 21.91 3.78
CA PRO A 65 -3.93 21.53 3.56
C PRO A 65 -4.22 21.15 2.10
N GLU A 66 -3.58 21.85 1.15
CA GLU A 66 -3.73 21.63 -0.29
C GLU A 66 -3.20 20.26 -0.71
N ALA A 67 -2.04 19.85 -0.19
CA ALA A 67 -1.48 18.52 -0.46
C ALA A 67 -2.31 17.42 0.23
N ILE A 68 -2.71 17.61 1.48
CA ILE A 68 -3.54 16.66 2.23
C ILE A 68 -4.85 16.37 1.49
N ALA A 69 -5.52 17.42 0.99
CA ALA A 69 -6.77 17.28 0.24
C ALA A 69 -6.60 16.44 -1.05
N ARG A 70 -5.39 16.38 -1.60
CA ARG A 70 -5.05 15.61 -2.80
C ARG A 70 -4.79 14.13 -2.51
N TYR A 71 -3.96 13.80 -1.52
CA TYR A 71 -3.57 12.39 -1.29
C TYR A 71 -4.47 11.63 -0.30
N LEU A 72 -5.15 12.31 0.62
CA LEU A 72 -5.99 11.67 1.64
C LEU A 72 -7.17 10.87 1.05
N PRO A 73 -7.83 11.28 -0.05
CA PRO A 73 -8.92 10.52 -0.67
C PRO A 73 -8.52 9.14 -1.20
N LYS A 74 -7.22 8.87 -1.44
CA LYS A 74 -6.71 7.59 -1.96
C LYS A 74 -7.39 7.16 -3.26
N LYS A 75 -7.51 8.09 -4.21
CA LYS A 75 -8.11 7.82 -5.52
C LYS A 75 -7.23 6.85 -6.33
N THR A 76 -7.86 6.01 -7.14
CA THR A 76 -7.17 5.11 -8.06
C THR A 76 -6.26 5.92 -8.99
N GLY A 77 -4.99 5.51 -9.12
CA GLY A 77 -4.01 6.19 -9.97
C GLY A 77 -3.38 7.45 -9.34
N GLU A 78 -3.77 7.84 -8.13
CA GLU A 78 -3.23 9.01 -7.45
C GLU A 78 -2.33 8.61 -6.27
N LYS A 79 -1.04 8.44 -6.55
CA LYS A 79 0.00 8.14 -5.55
C LYS A 79 0.98 9.30 -5.48
N TYR A 80 1.37 9.70 -4.29
CA TYR A 80 2.31 10.81 -4.08
C TYR A 80 3.58 10.27 -3.42
N LEU A 81 4.73 10.69 -3.91
CA LEU A 81 6.03 10.34 -3.35
C LEU A 81 6.52 11.47 -2.45
N VAL A 82 6.88 11.17 -1.21
CA VAL A 82 7.50 12.16 -0.33
C VAL A 82 9.00 12.08 -0.54
N THR A 83 9.62 13.21 -0.87
CA THR A 83 11.07 13.39 -1.03
C THR A 83 11.57 14.35 0.06
N PRO A 84 11.92 13.84 1.27
CA PRO A 84 12.23 14.69 2.42
C PRO A 84 13.38 15.67 2.21
N GLN A 85 14.31 15.31 1.31
CA GLN A 85 15.47 16.13 0.93
C GLN A 85 15.17 17.22 -0.10
N LYS A 86 13.96 17.23 -0.67
CA LYS A 86 13.51 18.30 -1.56
C LYS A 86 13.41 19.58 -0.70
N ASP A 87 14.05 20.65 -1.15
CA ASP A 87 14.17 21.94 -0.45
C ASP A 87 15.24 22.02 0.67
N LEU A 88 16.15 21.04 0.76
CA LEU A 88 17.44 21.18 1.48
C LEU A 88 18.47 22.00 0.69
#